data_AF-A0A954XUK4-F1
#
_entry.id   AF-A0A954XUK4-F1
#
_cell.length_a   1.000
_cell.length_b   1.000
_cell.length_c   1.000
_cell.angle_alpha   90.00
_cell.angle_beta   90.00
_cell.angle_gamma   90.00
#
_symmetry.space_group_name_H-M   'P 1'
#
loop_
_entity.id
_entity.type
_entity.pdbx_description
1 polymer ?
#
loop_
_entity_poly.entity_id
_entity_poly.type
_entity_poly.pdbx_seq_one_letter_code
_entity_poly.pdbx_strand_id
1 'polypeptide(L)'
;EYLGKSDVVGKILRLATPEDERMRDEVHQAEQTIFADSKRLISESGLPMQVVDVEKVFGGERIVIYYLSESRVDFRELVKTLTKHFGSRVEMRQLGIRDEAKLLADYGDCGKPVCCNTHLQEMPPVSMKMVKAQKATLDPTKISGRCGRLKCCLRYEYETYESYRKELPKVGKWVVTKQGKGRVLSQEILAQKLLISYEDNRR
;
A
#
# COMPACT_ATOMS: atom_id res chain seq x y z
N GLU A 1 9.67 9.21 10.11
CA GLU A 1 8.73 10.09 9.40
C GLU A 1 7.41 9.39 9.05
N TYR A 2 7.45 8.19 8.46
CA TYR A 2 6.26 7.47 7.95
C TYR A 2 5.54 6.53 8.93
N LEU A 3 5.91 6.58 10.21
CA LEU A 3 5.26 5.82 11.27
C LEU A 3 4.03 6.63 11.67
N GLY A 4 2.87 6.25 11.14
CA GLY A 4 1.64 7.06 11.17
C GLY A 4 1.36 7.69 12.53
N LYS A 5 1.16 9.01 12.53
CA LYS A 5 0.62 9.72 13.68
C LYS A 5 -0.90 9.53 13.65
N SER A 6 -1.45 8.86 14.66
CA SER A 6 -2.89 8.83 14.88
C SER A 6 -3.33 10.16 15.49
N ASP A 7 -3.25 11.24 14.72
CA ASP A 7 -3.93 12.47 15.09
C ASP A 7 -5.42 12.19 14.91
N VAL A 8 -6.12 11.90 16.00
CA VAL A 8 -7.58 11.78 16.00
C VAL A 8 -8.13 13.17 15.66
N VAL A 9 -8.44 13.39 14.39
CA VAL A 9 -8.98 14.66 13.91
C VAL A 9 -10.46 14.71 14.25
N GLY A 10 -10.82 15.43 15.32
CA GLY A 10 -12.21 15.68 15.68
C GLY A 10 -12.39 16.09 17.15
N LYS A 11 -13.48 16.80 17.43
CA LYS A 11 -13.91 17.14 18.79
C LYS A 11 -15.15 16.31 19.12
N ILE A 12 -15.11 15.58 20.23
CA ILE A 12 -16.31 14.92 20.77
C ILE A 12 -17.27 16.04 21.22
N LEU A 13 -18.45 16.09 20.60
CA LEU A 13 -19.43 17.14 20.87
C LEU A 13 -20.31 16.78 22.07
N ARG A 14 -20.90 15.57 22.05
CA ARG A 14 -21.81 15.05 23.08
C ARG A 14 -21.93 13.53 22.95
N LEU A 15 -22.54 12.89 23.95
CA LEU A 15 -23.01 11.51 23.83
C LEU A 15 -24.10 11.40 22.77
N ALA A 16 -24.15 10.24 22.10
CA ALA A 16 -25.22 9.90 21.17
C ALA A 16 -26.55 9.81 21.92
N THR A 17 -27.60 10.32 21.27
CA THR A 17 -28.99 10.21 21.72
C THR A 17 -29.69 9.10 20.93
N PRO A 18 -30.84 8.59 21.43
CA PRO A 18 -31.63 7.61 20.68
C PRO A 18 -32.03 8.07 19.27
N GLU A 19 -32.16 9.38 19.05
CA GLU A 19 -32.45 9.94 17.73
C GLU A 19 -31.26 9.82 16.77
N ASP A 20 -30.03 10.00 17.27
CA ASP A 20 -28.82 9.81 16.46
C ASP A 20 -28.63 8.34 16.08
N GLU A 21 -29.02 7.41 16.97
CA GLU A 21 -28.99 5.97 16.69
C GLU A 21 -30.01 5.59 15.61
N ARG A 22 -31.25 6.09 15.72
CA ARG A 22 -32.26 5.90 14.68
C ARG A 22 -31.82 6.46 13.33
N MET A 23 -31.30 7.69 13.33
CA MET A 23 -30.79 8.31 12.10
C MET A 23 -29.63 7.50 11.50
N ARG A 24 -28.73 6.95 12.33
CA ARG A 24 -27.67 6.05 11.86
C ARG A 24 -28.25 4.80 11.21
N ASP A 25 -29.23 4.15 11.83
CA ASP A 25 -29.84 2.92 11.30
C ASP A 25 -30.58 3.18 9.98
N GLU A 26 -31.31 4.29 9.87
CA GLU A 26 -31.97 4.72 8.64
C GLU A 26 -30.97 5.00 7.51
N VAL A 27 -29.87 5.71 7.83
CA VAL A 27 -28.78 5.96 6.90
C VAL A 27 -28.17 4.64 6.44
N HIS A 28 -27.89 3.72 7.37
CA HIS A 28 -27.30 2.43 7.06
C HIS A 28 -28.19 1.57 6.15
N GLN A 29 -29.50 1.57 6.36
CA GLN A 29 -30.45 0.89 5.46
C GLN A 29 -30.49 1.53 4.08
N ALA A 30 -30.44 2.87 4.00
CA ALA A 30 -30.37 3.57 2.73
C ALA A 30 -29.07 3.25 1.97
N GLU A 31 -27.93 3.16 2.67
CA GLU A 31 -26.63 2.80 2.10
C GLU A 31 -26.66 1.43 1.42
N GLN A 32 -27.32 0.42 1.99
CA GLN A 32 -27.45 -0.90 1.37
C GLN A 32 -28.16 -0.83 0.02
N THR A 33 -29.20 0.00 -0.08
CA THR A 33 -29.94 0.20 -1.34
C THR A 33 -29.10 0.97 -2.34
N ILE A 34 -28.45 2.05 -1.90
CA ILE A 34 -27.53 2.87 -2.72
C ILE A 34 -26.39 2.02 -3.26
N PHE A 35 -25.85 1.10 -2.47
CA PHE A 35 -24.77 0.20 -2.86
C PHE A 35 -25.21 -0.71 -4.01
N ALA A 36 -26.37 -1.35 -3.86
CA ALA A 36 -26.92 -2.25 -4.88
C ALA A 36 -27.18 -1.51 -6.20
N ASP A 37 -27.80 -0.33 -6.14
CA ASP A 37 -28.06 0.51 -7.31
C ASP A 37 -26.78 1.01 -7.97
N SER A 38 -25.80 1.46 -7.18
CA SER A 38 -24.50 1.91 -7.67
C SER A 38 -23.78 0.79 -8.40
N LYS A 39 -23.78 -0.43 -7.83
CA LYS A 39 -23.18 -1.61 -8.45
C LYS A 39 -23.84 -1.94 -9.80
N ARG A 40 -25.17 -1.86 -9.89
CA ARG A 40 -25.91 -2.07 -11.14
C ARG A 40 -25.58 -1.01 -12.19
N LEU A 41 -25.69 0.28 -11.85
CA LEU A 41 -25.43 1.39 -12.77
C LEU A 41 -23.98 1.42 -13.27
N ILE A 42 -23.03 1.07 -12.41
CA ILE A 42 -21.62 0.94 -12.80
C ILE A 42 -21.41 -0.24 -13.76
N SER A 43 -22.02 -1.39 -13.47
CA SER A 43 -21.99 -2.55 -14.38
C SER A 43 -22.56 -2.21 -15.75
N GLU A 44 -23.67 -1.47 -15.81
CA GLU A 44 -24.31 -1.01 -17.06
C GLU A 44 -23.45 -0.01 -17.84
N SER A 45 -22.61 0.77 -17.16
CA SER A 45 -21.73 1.76 -17.79
C SER A 45 -20.53 1.14 -18.53
N GLY A 46 -20.21 -0.14 -18.26
CA GLY A 46 -19.07 -0.84 -18.85
C GLY A 46 -17.71 -0.28 -18.43
N LEU A 47 -17.65 0.56 -17.40
CA LEU A 47 -16.41 1.13 -16.90
C LEU A 47 -15.59 0.08 -16.14
N PRO A 48 -14.25 0.03 -16.31
CA PRO A 48 -13.38 -0.96 -15.66
C PRO A 48 -13.14 -0.60 -14.18
N MET A 49 -14.19 -0.66 -13.37
CA MET A 49 -14.16 -0.39 -11.94
C MET A 49 -15.14 -1.28 -11.17
N GLN A 50 -14.88 -1.44 -9.88
CA GLN A 50 -15.75 -2.19 -8.96
C GLN A 50 -16.11 -1.32 -7.75
N VAL A 51 -17.40 -1.28 -7.38
CA VAL A 51 -17.84 -0.65 -6.14
C VAL A 51 -17.37 -1.49 -4.95
N VAL A 52 -16.74 -0.83 -3.98
CA VAL A 52 -16.28 -1.44 -2.74
C VAL A 52 -17.21 -1.10 -1.59
N ASP A 53 -17.60 0.17 -1.48
CA ASP A 53 -18.48 0.64 -0.39
C ASP A 53 -19.20 1.94 -0.78
N VAL A 54 -20.24 2.31 -0.04
CA VAL A 54 -20.93 3.60 -0.17
C VAL A 54 -21.20 4.20 1.19
N GLU A 55 -21.09 5.52 1.28
CA GLU A 55 -21.33 6.26 2.51
C GLU A 55 -22.27 7.43 2.20
N LYS A 56 -23.37 7.53 2.94
CA LYS A 56 -24.28 8.67 2.85
C LYS A 56 -24.00 9.60 4.01
N VAL A 57 -23.50 10.79 3.69
CA VAL A 57 -23.14 11.79 4.69
C VAL A 57 -24.38 12.26 5.44
N PHE A 58 -24.29 12.38 6.76
CA PHE A 58 -25.35 12.94 7.60
C PHE A 58 -25.83 14.29 7.06
N GLY A 59 -27.15 14.47 6.98
CA GLY A 59 -27.78 15.60 6.27
C GLY A 59 -28.19 15.28 4.83
N GLY A 60 -27.73 14.16 4.25
CA GLY A 60 -28.23 13.61 2.98
C GLY A 60 -27.79 14.36 1.73
N GLU A 61 -27.03 15.44 1.85
CA GLU A 61 -26.60 16.28 0.72
C GLU A 61 -25.62 15.56 -0.22
N ARG A 62 -24.87 14.58 0.31
CA ARG A 62 -23.74 13.96 -0.36
C ARG A 62 -23.69 12.45 -0.13
N ILE A 63 -23.43 11.73 -1.22
CA ILE A 63 -23.14 10.31 -1.24
C ILE A 63 -21.69 10.13 -1.73
N VAL A 64 -20.90 9.36 -1.01
CA VAL A 64 -19.53 8.99 -1.39
C VAL A 64 -19.54 7.54 -1.83
N ILE A 65 -19.07 7.26 -3.04
CA ILE A 65 -18.95 5.92 -3.58
C ILE A 65 -17.46 5.57 -3.65
N TYR A 66 -17.08 4.54 -2.88
CA TYR A 66 -15.73 4.00 -2.88
C TYR A 66 -15.62 2.94 -3.96
N TYR A 67 -14.64 3.08 -4.85
CA TYR A 67 -14.46 2.16 -5.97
C TYR A 67 -12.99 1.78 -6.16
N LEU A 68 -12.77 0.58 -6.70
CA LEU A 68 -11.47 0.07 -7.08
C LEU A 68 -11.33 0.13 -8.62
N SER A 69 -10.17 0.58 -9.11
CA SER A 69 -9.79 0.46 -10.51
C SER A 69 -8.27 0.37 -10.66
N GLU A 70 -7.79 -0.41 -11.64
CA GLU A 70 -6.36 -0.53 -11.93
C GLU A 70 -5.80 0.69 -12.67
N SER A 71 -6.64 1.29 -13.52
CA SER A 71 -6.28 2.44 -14.35
C SER A 71 -7.16 3.65 -14.02
N ARG A 72 -6.80 4.81 -14.60
CA ARG A 72 -7.62 6.01 -14.50
C ARG A 72 -8.90 5.81 -15.30
N VAL A 73 -10.04 6.00 -14.65
CA VAL A 73 -11.36 5.86 -15.27
C VAL A 73 -11.99 7.23 -15.47
N ASP A 74 -12.55 7.49 -16.65
CA ASP A 74 -13.41 8.67 -16.88
C ASP A 74 -14.85 8.30 -16.54
N PHE A 75 -15.33 8.78 -15.40
CA PHE A 75 -16.65 8.48 -14.86
C PHE A 75 -17.63 9.68 -14.91
N ARG A 76 -17.34 10.71 -15.72
CA ARG A 76 -18.16 11.94 -15.75
C ARG A 76 -19.63 11.69 -16.07
N GLU A 77 -19.91 10.87 -17.08
CA GLU A 77 -21.29 10.52 -17.45
C GLU A 77 -21.96 9.65 -16.39
N LEU A 78 -21.22 8.70 -15.80
CA LEU A 78 -21.71 7.89 -14.69
C LEU A 78 -22.13 8.75 -13.49
N VAL A 79 -21.34 9.76 -13.11
CA VAL A 79 -21.68 10.67 -12.01
C VAL A 79 -22.97 11.44 -12.28
N LYS A 80 -23.22 11.86 -13.53
CA LYS A 80 -24.49 12.50 -13.90
C LYS A 80 -25.67 11.54 -13.72
N THR A 81 -25.53 10.30 -14.18
CA THR A 81 -26.55 9.26 -14.03
C THR A 81 -26.84 8.97 -12.56
N LEU A 82 -25.81 8.78 -11.74
CA LEU A 82 -25.95 8.50 -10.31
C LEU A 82 -26.57 9.70 -9.56
N THR A 83 -26.12 10.93 -9.85
CA THR A 83 -26.68 12.15 -9.24
C THR A 83 -28.16 12.32 -9.60
N LYS A 84 -28.54 12.02 -10.83
CA LYS A 84 -29.95 12.04 -11.27
C LYS A 84 -30.79 10.95 -10.60
N HIS A 85 -30.21 9.75 -10.42
CA HIS A 85 -30.90 8.61 -9.79
C HIS A 85 -31.14 8.83 -8.29
N PHE A 86 -30.13 9.32 -7.55
CA PHE A 86 -30.21 9.50 -6.10
C PHE A 86 -30.70 10.88 -5.65
N GLY A 87 -30.77 11.86 -6.54
CA GLY A 87 -31.15 13.24 -6.19
C GLY A 87 -30.19 13.92 -5.20
N SER A 88 -28.98 13.38 -5.04
CA SER A 88 -27.96 13.82 -4.09
C SER A 88 -26.63 13.97 -4.81
N ARG A 89 -25.73 14.84 -4.31
CA ARG A 89 -24.41 15.00 -4.93
C ARG A 89 -23.58 13.74 -4.74
N VAL A 90 -23.14 13.13 -5.84
CA VAL A 90 -22.29 11.94 -5.79
C VAL A 90 -20.82 12.33 -5.92
N GLU A 91 -20.00 11.84 -4.99
CA GLU A 91 -18.55 11.91 -5.05
C GLU A 91 -17.96 10.51 -5.24
N MET A 92 -17.10 10.37 -6.24
CA MET A 92 -16.41 9.12 -6.53
C MET A 92 -15.04 9.15 -5.86
N ARG A 93 -14.75 8.17 -5.01
CA ARG A 93 -13.48 8.03 -4.31
C ARG A 93 -12.78 6.74 -4.71
N GLN A 94 -11.64 6.88 -5.39
CA GLN A 94 -10.82 5.73 -5.76
C GLN A 94 -10.08 5.20 -4.52
N LEU A 95 -10.23 3.91 -4.25
CA LEU A 95 -9.37 3.18 -3.34
C LEU A 95 -8.15 2.66 -4.10
N GLY A 96 -6.97 2.78 -3.50
CA GLY A 96 -5.79 2.14 -4.06
C GLY A 96 -5.90 0.61 -3.92
N ILE A 97 -5.37 -0.14 -4.88
CA ILE A 97 -5.14 -1.60 -4.80
C ILE A 97 -4.38 -2.06 -3.53
N ARG A 98 -3.78 -1.10 -2.83
CA ARG A 98 -3.06 -1.29 -1.58
C ARG A 98 -3.92 -1.06 -0.34
N ASP A 99 -4.93 -0.21 -0.43
CA ASP A 99 -5.93 -0.02 0.64
C ASP A 99 -6.81 -1.27 0.74
N GLU A 100 -7.17 -1.85 -0.40
CA GLU A 100 -7.79 -3.17 -0.45
C GLU A 100 -6.89 -4.24 0.19
N ALA A 101 -5.60 -4.30 -0.18
CA ALA A 101 -4.67 -5.23 0.47
C ALA A 101 -4.52 -4.96 1.97
N LYS A 102 -4.68 -3.72 2.42
CA LYS A 102 -4.68 -3.37 3.85
C LYS A 102 -5.92 -3.88 4.57
N LEU A 103 -7.06 -3.96 3.90
CA LEU A 103 -8.29 -4.51 4.47
C LEU A 103 -8.35 -6.04 4.39
N LEU A 104 -7.83 -6.64 3.31
CA LEU A 104 -8.00 -8.07 3.00
C LEU A 104 -6.79 -8.94 3.32
N ALA A 105 -5.56 -8.41 3.30
CA ALA A 105 -4.35 -9.21 3.43
C ALA A 105 -3.74 -9.09 4.83
N ASP A 106 -3.75 -10.19 5.57
CA ASP A 106 -3.15 -10.24 6.91
C ASP A 106 -1.62 -10.38 6.85
N TYR A 107 -1.10 -11.25 5.97
CA TYR A 107 0.33 -11.61 5.91
C TYR A 107 0.97 -11.44 4.53
N GLY A 108 2.21 -10.98 4.52
CA GLY A 108 3.07 -10.92 3.35
C GLY A 108 3.68 -12.27 2.97
N ASP A 109 4.35 -12.33 1.82
CA ASP A 109 5.09 -13.52 1.37
C ASP A 109 6.33 -13.83 2.23
N CYS A 110 6.76 -12.89 3.06
CA CYS A 110 7.77 -13.09 4.10
C CYS A 110 7.24 -13.76 5.37
N GLY A 111 5.94 -14.10 5.44
CA GLY A 111 5.31 -14.71 6.61
C GLY A 111 5.03 -13.76 7.78
N LYS A 112 5.27 -12.45 7.62
CA LYS A 112 4.96 -11.41 8.62
C LYS A 112 3.69 -10.66 8.25
N PRO A 113 3.02 -9.99 9.21
CA PRO A 113 1.90 -9.12 8.90
C PRO A 113 2.27 -8.06 7.87
N VAL A 114 1.34 -7.69 7.00
CA VAL A 114 1.63 -6.73 5.92
C VAL A 114 2.09 -5.38 6.50
N CYS A 115 3.16 -4.81 5.93
CA CYS A 115 3.78 -3.61 6.50
C CYS A 115 2.86 -2.38 6.44
N CYS A 116 1.93 -2.33 5.48
CA CYS A 116 0.92 -1.28 5.35
C CYS A 116 -0.12 -1.24 6.48
N ASN A 117 -0.27 -2.35 7.21
CA ASN A 117 -1.20 -2.46 8.34
C ASN A 117 -0.52 -2.24 9.68
N THR A 118 0.82 -2.27 9.70
CA THR A 118 1.60 -2.23 10.94
C THR A 118 2.31 -0.90 11.10
N HIS A 119 3.40 -0.70 10.35
CA HIS A 119 4.33 0.41 10.60
C HIS A 119 4.52 1.35 9.41
N LEU A 120 4.14 0.96 8.19
CA LEU A 120 4.22 1.81 6.99
C LEU A 120 2.83 2.31 6.58
N GLN A 121 2.20 3.11 7.44
CA GLN A 121 0.88 3.68 7.16
C GLN A 121 0.94 4.77 6.09
N GLU A 122 1.95 5.63 6.13
CA GLU A 122 2.30 6.51 5.02
C GLU A 122 3.34 5.83 4.12
N MET A 123 3.09 5.82 2.82
CA MET A 123 3.93 5.05 1.90
C MET A 123 4.68 5.93 0.92
N PRO A 124 5.99 6.17 1.17
CA PRO A 124 6.85 6.80 0.18
C PRO A 124 6.94 5.97 -1.12
N PRO A 125 7.21 6.63 -2.26
CA PRO A 125 7.32 5.94 -3.54
C PRO A 125 8.49 4.94 -3.54
N VAL A 126 8.24 3.76 -4.10
CA VAL A 126 9.25 2.71 -4.27
C VAL A 126 9.74 2.76 -5.72
N SER A 127 11.06 2.79 -5.92
CA SER A 127 11.67 2.87 -7.25
C SER A 127 12.43 1.61 -7.65
N MET A 128 12.59 1.39 -8.95
CA MET A 128 13.41 0.28 -9.47
C MET A 128 14.89 0.38 -9.07
N LYS A 129 15.39 1.58 -8.75
CA LYS A 129 16.74 1.76 -8.19
C LYS A 129 16.89 1.01 -6.87
N MET A 130 15.86 1.05 -6.01
CA MET A 130 15.85 0.37 -4.72
C MET A 130 15.85 -1.15 -4.89
N VAL A 131 15.06 -1.66 -5.83
CA VAL A 131 15.04 -3.09 -6.18
C VAL A 131 16.45 -3.55 -6.59
N LYS A 132 17.08 -2.85 -7.54
CA LYS A 132 18.42 -3.19 -8.04
C LYS A 132 19.51 -3.11 -6.95
N ALA A 133 19.30 -2.31 -5.91
CA ALA A 133 20.26 -2.18 -4.82
C ALA A 133 20.19 -3.35 -3.83
N GLN A 134 19.03 -4.01 -3.68
CA GLN A 134 18.77 -4.99 -2.62
C GLN A 134 18.55 -6.41 -3.11
N LYS A 135 17.93 -6.58 -4.28
CA LYS A 135 17.52 -7.89 -4.80
C LYS A 135 18.43 -8.29 -5.96
N ALA A 136 18.84 -9.55 -5.96
CA ALA A 136 19.61 -10.15 -7.04
C ALA A 136 18.74 -10.46 -8.29
N THR A 137 17.42 -10.55 -8.12
CA THR A 137 16.48 -10.93 -9.19
C THR A 137 15.44 -9.83 -9.41
N LEU A 138 15.15 -9.52 -10.67
CA LEU A 138 14.14 -8.55 -11.11
C LEU A 138 12.81 -9.24 -11.49
N ASP A 139 12.56 -10.44 -10.97
CA ASP A 139 11.33 -11.20 -11.18
C ASP A 139 10.14 -10.47 -10.52
N PRO A 140 9.12 -10.08 -11.28
CA PRO A 140 7.93 -9.39 -10.77
C PRO A 140 7.31 -10.08 -9.55
N THR A 141 7.25 -11.42 -9.54
CA THR A 141 6.62 -12.19 -8.45
C THR A 141 7.37 -12.01 -7.11
N LYS A 142 8.68 -11.79 -7.17
CA LYS A 142 9.54 -11.65 -5.98
C LYS A 142 9.67 -10.21 -5.50
N ILE A 143 9.42 -9.23 -6.36
CA ILE A 143 9.58 -7.80 -6.05
C ILE A 143 8.25 -7.08 -5.83
N SER A 144 7.14 -7.65 -6.28
CA SER A 144 5.79 -7.15 -6.03
C SER A 144 5.25 -7.64 -4.69
N GLY A 145 4.59 -6.75 -3.96
CA GLY A 145 3.83 -7.09 -2.76
C GLY A 145 2.44 -7.62 -3.10
N ARG A 146 1.65 -7.95 -2.07
CA ARG A 146 0.27 -8.45 -2.23
C ARG A 146 -0.66 -7.47 -2.96
N CYS A 147 -0.39 -6.18 -2.84
CA CYS A 147 -1.08 -5.12 -3.58
C CYS A 147 -0.68 -4.99 -5.06
N GLY A 148 0.09 -5.93 -5.63
CA GLY A 148 0.57 -5.89 -7.03
C GLY A 148 1.66 -4.86 -7.35
N ARG A 149 1.89 -3.87 -6.47
CA ARG A 149 2.99 -2.88 -6.60
C ARG A 149 4.28 -3.37 -5.95
N LEU A 150 5.41 -2.71 -6.24
CA LEU A 150 6.69 -2.97 -5.59
C LEU A 150 6.56 -3.00 -4.05
N LYS A 151 7.25 -3.96 -3.42
CA LYS A 151 7.26 -4.17 -1.97
C LYS A 151 7.71 -2.91 -1.23
N CYS A 152 6.91 -2.46 -0.26
CA CYS A 152 7.24 -1.32 0.60
C CYS A 152 8.46 -1.58 1.49
N CYS A 153 8.76 -2.83 1.83
CA CYS A 153 9.99 -3.22 2.55
C CYS A 153 11.25 -2.74 1.83
N LEU A 154 11.23 -2.71 0.48
CA LEU A 154 12.37 -2.25 -0.31
C LEU A 154 12.69 -0.78 0.01
N ARG A 155 11.69 0.05 0.28
CA ARG A 155 11.93 1.45 0.65
C ARG A 155 12.36 1.57 2.12
N TYR A 156 11.75 0.77 2.99
CA TYR A 156 12.08 0.72 4.42
C TYR A 156 13.54 0.32 4.66
N GLU A 157 14.02 -0.71 3.97
CA GLU A 157 15.38 -1.24 4.12
C GLU A 157 16.43 -0.42 3.35
N TYR A 158 16.02 0.47 2.44
CA TYR A 158 16.94 1.11 1.49
C TYR A 158 18.04 1.94 2.14
N GLU A 159 17.70 2.75 3.13
CA GLU A 159 18.66 3.63 3.79
C GLU A 159 19.73 2.82 4.52
N THR A 160 19.33 1.75 5.21
CA THR A 160 20.24 0.79 5.86
C THR A 160 21.11 0.06 4.86
N TYR A 161 20.55 -0.35 3.71
CA TYR A 161 21.35 -0.95 2.64
C TYR A 161 22.38 0.02 2.08
N GLU A 162 22.03 1.29 1.85
CA GLU A 162 22.98 2.27 1.34
C GLU A 162 24.08 2.64 2.33
N SER A 163 23.78 2.73 3.63
CA SER A 163 24.80 2.98 4.65
C SER A 163 25.80 1.83 4.75
N TYR A 164 25.32 0.60 4.94
CA TYR A 164 26.20 -0.56 5.09
C TYR A 164 27.01 -0.84 3.83
N ARG A 165 26.42 -0.63 2.65
CA ARG A 165 27.14 -0.80 1.38
C ARG A 165 28.28 0.22 1.20
N LYS A 166 28.18 1.42 1.78
CA LYS A 166 29.26 2.42 1.75
C LYS A 166 30.41 2.03 2.67
N GLU A 167 30.11 1.40 3.80
CA GLU A 167 31.10 0.94 4.78
C GLU A 167 31.83 -0.32 4.31
N LEU A 168 31.16 -1.21 3.57
CA LEU A 168 31.74 -2.47 3.12
C LEU A 168 32.71 -2.31 1.91
N PRO A 169 33.88 -2.98 1.94
CA PRO A 169 34.81 -3.03 0.81
C PRO A 169 34.17 -3.63 -0.45
N LYS A 170 34.20 -2.90 -1.58
CA LYS A 170 33.63 -3.33 -2.87
C LYS A 170 34.10 -4.72 -3.31
N VAL A 171 33.21 -5.50 -3.93
CA VAL A 171 33.55 -6.76 -4.60
C VAL A 171 34.75 -6.57 -5.53
N GLY A 172 35.70 -7.49 -5.47
CA GLY A 172 36.94 -7.47 -6.23
C GLY A 172 38.10 -6.72 -5.57
N LYS A 173 37.87 -5.95 -4.49
CA LYS A 173 38.97 -5.33 -3.72
C LYS A 173 39.70 -6.36 -2.87
N TRP A 174 40.97 -6.05 -2.60
CA TRP A 174 41.79 -6.78 -1.64
C TRP A 174 41.59 -6.23 -0.24
N VAL A 175 41.44 -7.12 0.73
CA VAL A 175 41.31 -6.81 2.15
C VAL A 175 42.34 -7.62 2.93
N VAL A 176 42.81 -7.06 4.06
CA VAL A 176 43.75 -7.73 4.96
C VAL A 176 42.95 -8.24 6.16
N THR A 177 43.02 -9.54 6.41
CA THR A 177 42.46 -10.18 7.61
C THR A 177 43.59 -10.75 8.46
N LYS A 178 43.24 -11.28 9.65
CA LYS A 178 44.21 -11.98 10.51
C LYS A 178 44.84 -13.21 9.84
N GLN A 179 44.21 -13.77 8.82
CA GLN A 179 44.66 -14.97 8.11
C GLN A 179 45.47 -14.66 6.84
N GLY A 180 45.55 -13.39 6.43
CA GLY A 180 46.29 -12.95 5.25
C GLY A 180 45.51 -12.00 4.35
N LYS A 181 46.01 -11.79 3.13
CA LYS A 181 45.33 -10.98 2.11
C LYS A 181 44.32 -11.84 1.36
N GLY A 182 43.11 -11.32 1.18
CA GLY A 182 42.05 -11.99 0.43
C GLY A 182 41.32 -11.02 -0.50
N ARG A 183 40.78 -11.54 -1.60
CA ARG A 183 39.96 -10.80 -2.56
C ARG A 183 38.47 -10.99 -2.25
N VAL A 184 37.71 -9.92 -2.15
CA VAL A 184 36.26 -9.98 -1.88
C VAL A 184 35.53 -10.59 -3.09
N LEU A 185 34.88 -11.74 -2.89
CA LEU A 185 34.06 -12.44 -3.87
C LEU A 185 32.61 -11.96 -3.87
N SER A 186 32.01 -11.82 -2.69
CA SER A 186 30.63 -11.38 -2.52
C SER A 186 30.43 -10.67 -1.19
N GLN A 187 29.30 -9.97 -1.07
CA GLN A 187 28.92 -9.20 0.12
C GLN A 187 27.52 -9.61 0.56
N GLU A 188 27.37 -9.89 1.85
CA GLU A 188 26.06 -9.97 2.51
C GLU A 188 25.83 -8.66 3.27
N ILE A 189 25.23 -7.68 2.58
CA ILE A 189 25.15 -6.29 3.05
C ILE A 189 24.48 -6.18 4.43
N LEU A 190 23.32 -6.82 4.62
CA LEU A 190 22.57 -6.75 5.88
C LEU A 190 23.27 -7.46 7.04
N ALA A 191 23.99 -8.54 6.77
CA ALA A 191 24.78 -9.26 7.77
C ALA A 191 26.15 -8.62 8.03
N GLN A 192 26.53 -7.61 7.21
CA GLN A 192 27.86 -7.01 7.17
C GLN A 192 28.98 -8.05 7.02
N LYS A 193 28.71 -9.14 6.28
CA LYS A 193 29.69 -10.20 6.03
C LYS A 193 30.24 -10.12 4.62
N LEU A 194 31.49 -10.53 4.47
CA LEU A 194 32.19 -10.63 3.19
C LEU A 194 32.60 -12.08 2.98
N LEU A 195 32.38 -12.58 1.76
CA LEU A 195 33.04 -13.79 1.30
C LEU A 195 34.35 -13.39 0.63
N ILE A 196 35.47 -13.93 1.08
CA ILE A 196 36.80 -13.58 0.59
C ILE A 196 37.51 -14.83 0.09
N SER A 197 38.29 -14.70 -0.98
CA SER A 197 39.18 -15.76 -1.45
C SER A 197 40.61 -15.40 -1.10
N TYR A 198 41.29 -16.25 -0.34
CA TYR A 198 42.72 -16.14 -0.10
C TYR A 198 43.53 -16.66 -1.30
N GLU A 199 44.83 -16.34 -1.33
CA GLU A 199 45.75 -16.80 -2.40
C GLU A 199 45.81 -18.34 -2.49
N ASP A 200 45.60 -19.04 -1.39
CA ASP A 200 45.55 -20.52 -1.32
C ASP A 200 44.20 -21.12 -1.75
N ASN A 201 43.32 -20.37 -2.45
CA ASN A 201 41.95 -20.77 -2.82
C ASN A 201 40.99 -21.11 -1.65
N ARG A 202 41.39 -20.84 -0.40
CA ARG A 202 40.51 -20.93 0.78
C ARG A 202 39.47 -19.80 0.73
N ARG A 203 38.23 -20.12 1.13
CA ARG A 203 37.08 -19.19 1.17
C ARG A 203 36.64 -18.92 2.60
#